data_AF-A0AB74HML3-F1
#
_entry.id   AF-A0AB74HML3-F1
#
_cell.length_a   1.000
_cell.length_b   1.000
_cell.length_c   1.000
_cell.angle_alpha   90.00
_cell.angle_beta   90.00
_cell.angle_gamma   90.00
#
_symmetry.space_group_name_H-M   'P 1'
#
loop_
_entity.id
_entity.type
_entity.pdbx_description
1 polymer ?
#
loop_
_entity_poly.entity_id
_entity_poly.type
_entity_poly.pdbx_seq_one_letter_code
_entity_poly.pdbx_strand_id
1 'polypeptide(L)'
;MKNRLSRYYCQYSGILIGFALVFAFLSGVRTYPFWHQSLSNGPALVMTLVTAALFSYATHQLLTYLNLRLFRQIGDATSTCSR
;
A
#
# COMPACT_ATOMS: atom_id res chain seq x y z
N MET A 1 2.47 5.88 28.68
CA MET A 1 2.86 5.03 27.52
C MET A 1 2.02 5.25 26.25
N LYS A 2 0.72 5.59 26.36
CA LYS A 2 -0.18 5.85 25.20
C LYS A 2 0.35 6.87 24.17
N ASN A 3 0.98 7.97 24.61
CA ASN A 3 1.49 9.02 23.69
C ASN A 3 2.74 8.60 22.89
N ARG A 4 3.49 7.57 23.31
CA ARG A 4 4.63 7.07 22.51
C ARG A 4 4.14 6.28 21.30
N LEU A 5 3.13 5.42 21.50
CA LEU A 5 2.58 4.59 20.44
C LEU A 5 1.95 5.42 19.32
N SER A 6 1.23 6.50 19.61
CA SER A 6 0.68 7.37 18.56
C SER A 6 1.77 8.08 17.75
N ARG A 7 2.83 8.56 18.42
CA ARG A 7 3.99 9.18 17.75
C ARG A 7 4.75 8.20 16.86
N TYR A 8 5.03 7.01 17.37
CA TYR A 8 5.66 5.94 16.58
C TYR A 8 4.77 5.54 15.40
N TYR A 9 3.46 5.42 15.60
CA TYR A 9 2.52 5.10 14.54
C TYR A 9 2.50 6.18 13.45
N CYS A 10 2.48 7.47 13.82
CA CYS A 10 2.47 8.57 12.86
C CYS A 10 3.77 8.65 12.04
N GLN A 11 4.91 8.30 12.63
CA GLN A 11 6.20 8.32 11.96
C GLN A 11 6.44 7.07 11.10
N TYR A 12 6.01 5.90 11.56
CA TYR A 12 6.24 4.63 10.87
C TYR A 12 5.14 4.27 9.86
N SER A 13 3.91 4.78 10.00
CA SER A 13 2.80 4.43 9.10
C SER A 13 3.11 4.77 7.65
N GLY A 14 3.65 5.97 7.38
CA GLY A 14 4.03 6.38 6.02
C GLY A 14 5.08 5.47 5.40
N ILE A 15 6.10 5.07 6.18
CA ILE A 15 7.17 4.18 5.74
C ILE A 15 6.60 2.79 5.42
N LEU A 16 5.76 2.25 6.30
CA LEU A 16 5.13 0.93 6.14
C LEU A 16 4.21 0.89 4.92
N ILE A 17 3.43 1.95 4.68
CA ILE A 17 2.59 2.09 3.49
C ILE A 17 3.45 2.11 2.23
N GLY A 18 4.53 2.89 2.22
CA GLY A 18 5.46 2.96 1.08
C GLY A 18 6.08 1.60 0.75
N PHE A 19 6.58 0.88 1.76
CA PHE A 19 7.11 -0.47 1.58
C PHE A 19 6.06 -1.45 1.05
N ALA A 20 4.84 -1.40 1.59
CA ALA A 20 3.76 -2.27 1.15
C ALA A 20 3.36 -2.01 -0.31
N LEU A 21 3.34 -0.74 -0.77
CA LEU A 21 3.09 -0.41 -2.16
C LEU A 21 4.16 -0.98 -3.11
N VAL A 22 5.44 -0.83 -2.76
CA VAL A 22 6.54 -1.39 -3.57
C VAL A 22 6.42 -2.91 -3.67
N PHE A 23 6.11 -3.57 -2.55
CA PHE A 23 5.94 -5.03 -2.52
C PHE A 23 4.74 -5.49 -3.36
N ALA A 24 3.62 -4.77 -3.28
CA ALA A 24 2.44 -5.03 -4.11
C ALA A 24 2.72 -4.84 -5.60
N PHE A 25 3.45 -3.78 -5.95
CA PHE A 25 3.87 -3.53 -7.34
C PHE A 25 4.76 -4.66 -7.88
N LEU A 26 5.79 -5.06 -7.12
CA LEU A 26 6.67 -6.18 -7.49
C LEU A 26 5.90 -7.50 -7.62
N SER A 27 4.90 -7.71 -6.76
CA SER A 27 4.01 -8.88 -6.84
C SER A 27 3.21 -8.88 -8.14
N GLY A 28 2.73 -7.72 -8.58
CA GLY A 28 2.08 -7.57 -9.89
C GLY A 28 3.04 -7.79 -11.07
N VAL A 29 4.27 -7.28 -10.99
CA VAL A 29 5.30 -7.54 -12.03
C VAL A 29 5.61 -9.03 -12.14
N ARG A 30 5.55 -9.78 -11.04
CA ARG A 30 5.74 -11.24 -11.04
C ARG A 30 4.67 -11.99 -11.84
N THR A 31 3.57 -11.36 -12.23
CA THR A 31 2.56 -11.94 -13.14
C THR A 31 3.00 -11.93 -14.61
N TYR A 32 4.16 -11.36 -14.94
CA TYR A 32 4.73 -11.36 -16.31
C TYR A 32 4.70 -12.70 -17.05
N PRO A 33 5.22 -13.81 -16.50
CA PRO A 33 5.19 -15.10 -17.21
C PRO A 33 3.77 -15.55 -17.59
N PHE A 34 2.76 -15.23 -16.77
CA PHE A 34 1.36 -15.55 -17.08
C PHE A 34 0.87 -14.77 -18.31
N TRP A 35 1.11 -13.46 -18.34
CA TRP A 35 0.71 -12.63 -19.47
C TRP A 35 1.53 -12.91 -20.73
N HIS A 36 2.82 -13.21 -20.59
CA HIS A 36 3.70 -13.59 -21.70
C HIS A 36 3.32 -14.94 -22.31
N GLN A 37 2.71 -15.85 -21.55
CA GLN A 37 2.23 -17.11 -22.09
C GLN A 37 0.91 -16.94 -22.87
N SER A 38 0.08 -15.96 -22.51
CA SER A 38 -1.19 -15.68 -23.19
C SER A 38 -1.10 -14.65 -24.32
N LEU A 39 -0.11 -13.75 -24.31
CA LEU A 39 -0.01 -12.60 -25.22
C LEU A 39 1.38 -12.50 -25.82
N SER A 40 1.51 -11.79 -26.94
CA SER A 40 2.81 -11.41 -27.50
C SER A 40 3.56 -10.42 -26.59
N ASN A 41 4.88 -10.32 -26.75
CA ASN A 41 5.77 -9.60 -25.82
C ASN A 41 5.35 -8.17 -25.49
N GLY A 42 4.89 -7.40 -26.49
CA GLY A 42 4.42 -6.02 -26.31
C GLY A 42 3.18 -5.92 -25.40
N PRO A 43 2.04 -6.51 -25.78
CA PRO A 43 0.84 -6.49 -24.95
C PRO A 43 1.03 -7.20 -23.59
N ALA A 44 1.88 -8.22 -23.49
CA ALA A 44 2.22 -8.82 -22.20
C ALA A 44 2.85 -7.81 -21.23
N LEU A 45 3.81 -6.99 -21.70
CA LEU A 45 4.40 -5.92 -20.89
C LEU A 45 3.36 -4.91 -20.43
N VAL A 46 2.47 -4.47 -21.33
CA VAL A 46 1.41 -3.52 -20.98
C VAL A 46 0.47 -4.10 -19.92
N MET A 47 0.01 -5.34 -20.11
CA MET A 47 -0.89 -6.01 -19.15
C MET A 47 -0.22 -6.21 -17.78
N THR A 48 1.10 -6.45 -17.76
CA THR A 48 1.84 -6.59 -16.49
C THR A 48 2.00 -5.29 -15.75
N LEU A 49 2.22 -4.18 -16.47
CA LEU A 49 2.24 -2.85 -15.85
C LEU A 49 0.85 -2.46 -15.35
N VAL A 50 -0.20 -2.75 -16.12
CA VAL A 50 -1.59 -2.50 -15.71
C VAL A 50 -1.93 -3.30 -14.46
N THR A 51 -1.62 -4.60 -14.42
CA THR A 51 -1.86 -5.43 -13.23
C THR A 51 -1.04 -4.95 -12.04
N ALA A 52 0.24 -4.62 -12.21
CA ALA A 52 1.07 -4.07 -11.14
C ALA A 52 0.53 -2.73 -10.60
N ALA A 53 0.05 -1.84 -11.48
CA ALA A 53 -0.57 -0.59 -11.09
C ALA A 53 -1.89 -0.81 -10.34
N LEU A 54 -2.74 -1.72 -10.81
CA LEU A 54 -4.01 -2.06 -10.15
C LEU A 54 -3.78 -2.67 -8.75
N PHE A 55 -2.82 -3.58 -8.62
CA PHE A 55 -2.44 -4.15 -7.32
C PHE A 55 -1.92 -3.07 -6.37
N SER A 56 -1.04 -2.19 -6.84
CA SER A 56 -0.53 -1.07 -6.05
C SER A 56 -1.66 -0.13 -5.62
N TYR A 57 -2.58 0.21 -6.53
CA TYR A 57 -3.73 1.06 -6.25
C TYR A 57 -4.69 0.44 -5.23
N ALA A 58 -5.06 -0.83 -5.40
CA ALA A 58 -5.91 -1.55 -4.45
C ALA A 58 -5.27 -1.63 -3.06
N THR A 59 -3.96 -1.90 -3.02
CA THR A 59 -3.18 -1.94 -1.77
C THR A 59 -3.15 -0.57 -1.11
N HIS A 60 -2.94 0.50 -1.87
CA HIS A 60 -2.98 1.87 -1.38
C HIS A 60 -4.36 2.25 -0.81
N GLN A 61 -5.45 1.91 -1.49
CA GLN A 61 -6.80 2.13 -0.97
C GLN A 61 -7.04 1.35 0.32
N LEU A 62 -6.64 0.07 0.38
CA LEU A 62 -6.79 -0.77 1.57
C LEU A 62 -5.98 -0.21 2.75
N LEU A 63 -4.71 0.16 2.52
CA LEU A 63 -3.82 0.76 3.52
C LEU A 63 -4.35 2.11 4.01
N THR A 64 -4.89 2.94 3.12
CA THR A 64 -5.49 4.23 3.46
C THR A 64 -6.75 4.01 4.30
N TYR A 65 -7.61 3.08 3.91
CA TYR A 65 -8.81 2.72 4.66
C TYR A 65 -8.46 2.17 6.06
N LEU A 66 -7.50 1.24 6.14
CA LEU A 66 -7.01 0.69 7.41
C LEU A 66 -6.39 1.77 8.29
N ASN A 67 -5.59 2.67 7.71
CA ASN A 67 -5.05 3.81 8.46
C ASN A 67 -6.15 4.70 8.99
N LEU A 68 -7.15 5.07 8.19
CA LEU A 68 -8.28 5.88 8.65
C LEU A 68 -9.09 5.17 9.74
N ARG A 69 -9.25 3.85 9.64
CA ARG A 69 -9.97 3.05 10.64
C ARG A 69 -9.20 2.97 11.96
N LEU A 70 -7.89 2.76 11.90
CA LEU A 70 -6.98 2.82 13.04
C LEU A 70 -6.95 4.22 13.64
N PHE A 71 -6.84 5.26 12.82
CA PHE A 71 -6.91 6.65 13.27
C PHE A 71 -8.26 7.00 13.88
N ARG A 72 -9.39 6.43 13.45
CA ARG A 72 -10.68 6.62 14.13
C ARG A 72 -10.73 5.90 15.47
N GLN A 73 -10.25 4.66 15.55
CA GLN A 73 -10.18 3.91 16.82
C GLN A 73 -9.19 4.52 17.81
N ILE A 74 -8.11 5.13 17.32
CA ILE A 74 -7.08 5.79 18.12
C ILE A 74 -7.42 7.29 18.31
N GLY A 75 -8.28 7.86 17.47
CA GLY A 75 -8.63 9.28 17.38
C GLY A 75 -9.33 9.84 18.61
N ASP A 76 -10.11 9.01 19.31
CA ASP A 76 -10.62 9.34 20.65
C ASP A 76 -9.49 9.51 21.69
N ALA A 77 -8.27 9.08 21.37
CA ALA A 77 -7.09 9.19 22.22
C ALA A 77 -5.96 10.10 21.66
N THR A 78 -6.10 10.68 20.46
CA THR A 78 -5.00 11.39 19.77
C THR A 78 -5.33 12.80 19.27
N SER A 79 -5.92 13.64 20.12
CA SER A 79 -5.81 15.10 19.99
C SER A 79 -4.36 15.65 20.07
N THR A 80 -3.34 14.78 20.10
CA THR A 80 -1.94 15.10 20.42
C THR A 80 -0.95 14.89 19.27
N CYS A 81 -1.43 14.67 18.04
CA CYS A 81 -0.57 14.74 16.83
C CYS A 81 -0.53 16.15 16.22
N SER A 82 -1.06 17.18 16.89
CA SER A 82 -0.68 18.56 16.64
C SER A 82 0.48 18.91 17.58
N ARG A 83 1.49 19.52 16.98
CA ARG A 83 2.68 20.09 17.61
C ARG A 83 2.38 20.85 18.90
#